data_AF-A0A2U2N6G2-F1
#
_entry.id   AF-A0A2U2N6G2-F1
#
_cell.length_a   1.000
_cell.length_b   1.000
_cell.length_c   1.000
_cell.angle_alpha   90.00
_cell.angle_beta   90.00
_cell.angle_gamma   90.00
#
_symmetry.space_group_name_H-M   'P 1'
#
loop_
_entity.id
_entity.type
_entity.pdbx_description
1 polymer ?
#
loop_
_entity_poly.entity_id
_entity_poly.type
_entity_poly.pdbx_seq_one_letter_code
_entity_poly.pdbx_strand_id
1 'polypeptide(L)'
;MHGMWDSHFGWGHMLLGGLVMALVLGAVIGLIALLARGLGGSSALPPARDRERGRSAREILDERYAKGEIDRDEYQQRREDLAR
;
A
#
# COMPACT_ATOMS: atom_id res chain seq x y z
N MET A 1 43.63 28.60 2.78
CA MET A 1 42.64 28.51 1.70
C MET A 1 42.00 27.12 1.77
N HIS A 2 41.06 26.93 2.68
CA HIS A 2 40.34 25.66 2.89
C HIS A 2 38.86 26.00 2.94
N GLY A 3 38.02 25.32 2.14
CA GLY A 3 36.56 25.48 2.27
C GLY A 3 35.73 25.45 0.98
N MET A 4 36.17 24.80 -0.10
CA MET A 4 35.34 24.63 -1.31
C MET A 4 35.10 23.17 -1.72
N TRP A 5 35.71 22.20 -1.02
CA TRP A 5 35.58 20.78 -1.35
C TRP A 5 34.53 20.04 -0.52
N ASP A 6 34.19 20.55 0.68
CA ASP A 6 33.20 19.92 1.57
C ASP A 6 31.74 20.12 1.13
N SER A 7 31.47 21.15 0.34
CA SER A 7 30.10 21.46 -0.14
C SER A 7 29.57 20.43 -1.15
N HIS A 8 30.44 19.69 -1.83
CA HIS A 8 30.03 18.66 -2.79
C HIS A 8 29.70 17.31 -2.13
N PHE A 9 30.30 17.02 -0.97
CA PHE A 9 30.01 15.80 -0.23
C PHE A 9 28.62 15.87 0.43
N GLY A 10 28.22 17.03 0.98
CA GLY A 10 26.92 17.18 1.65
C GLY A 10 25.70 17.00 0.73
N TRP A 11 25.74 17.58 -0.47
CA TRP A 11 24.63 17.48 -1.43
C TRP A 11 24.51 16.10 -2.06
N GLY A 12 25.65 15.46 -2.36
CA GLY A 12 25.69 14.10 -2.89
C GLY A 12 25.12 13.07 -1.91
N HIS A 13 25.49 13.17 -0.63
CA HIS A 13 24.96 12.28 0.41
C HIS A 13 23.47 12.48 0.69
N MET A 14 22.95 13.70 0.59
CA MET A 14 21.53 13.98 0.79
C MET A 14 20.67 13.43 -0.36
N LEU A 15 21.13 13.57 -1.60
CA LEU A 15 20.48 12.98 -2.78
C LEU A 15 20.55 11.45 -2.77
N LEU A 16 21.71 10.87 -2.44
CA LEU A 16 21.87 9.43 -2.27
C LEU A 16 20.96 8.88 -1.17
N GLY A 17 20.88 9.55 -0.02
CA GLY A 17 19.99 9.16 1.08
C GLY A 17 18.52 9.21 0.69
N GLY A 18 18.08 10.28 0.01
CA GLY A 18 16.72 10.40 -0.50
C GLY A 18 16.38 9.34 -1.54
N LEU A 19 17.31 9.03 -2.45
CA LEU A 19 17.13 8.00 -3.48
C LEU A 19 17.03 6.59 -2.87
N VAL A 20 17.88 6.28 -1.88
CA VAL A 20 17.83 4.99 -1.18
C VAL A 20 16.52 4.86 -0.39
N MET A 21 16.08 5.92 0.29
CA MET A 21 14.78 5.93 0.98
C MET A 21 13.62 5.68 0.00
N ALA A 22 13.63 6.38 -1.15
CA ALA A 22 12.61 6.22 -2.18
C ALA A 22 12.64 4.80 -2.79
N LEU A 23 13.82 4.20 -2.96
CA LEU A 23 13.96 2.82 -3.41
C LEU A 23 13.41 1.83 -2.39
N VAL A 24 13.70 2.01 -1.10
CA VAL A 24 13.16 1.15 -0.04
C VAL A 24 11.64 1.27 0.01
N LEU A 25 11.10 2.50 -0.02
CA LEU A 25 9.66 2.74 -0.02
C LEU A 25 9.00 2.13 -1.28
N GLY A 26 9.58 2.36 -2.45
CA GLY A 26 9.13 1.79 -3.71
C GLY A 26 9.20 0.26 -3.74
N ALA A 27 10.24 -0.33 -3.15
CA ALA A 27 10.38 -1.78 -3.03
C ALA A 27 9.33 -2.37 -2.08
N VAL A 28 9.06 -1.73 -0.95
CA VAL A 28 8.02 -2.16 0.00
C VAL A 28 6.64 -2.06 -0.65
N ILE A 29 6.31 -0.92 -1.27
CA ILE A 29 5.04 -0.74 -1.98
C ILE A 29 4.93 -1.73 -3.14
N GLY A 30 6.00 -1.90 -3.92
CA GLY A 30 6.04 -2.84 -5.03
C GLY A 30 5.86 -4.30 -4.57
N LEU A 31 6.46 -4.68 -3.45
CA LEU A 31 6.32 -6.02 -2.87
C LEU A 31 4.90 -6.26 -2.36
N ILE A 32 4.34 -5.29 -1.62
CA ILE A 32 2.94 -5.36 -1.16
C ILE A 32 1.99 -5.41 -2.37
N ALA A 33 2.21 -4.58 -3.39
CA ALA A 33 1.41 -4.58 -4.61
C ALA A 33 1.54 -5.90 -5.37
N LEU A 34 2.73 -6.50 -5.45
CA LEU A 34 2.94 -7.79 -6.12
C LEU A 34 2.25 -8.93 -5.36
N LEU A 35 2.32 -8.94 -4.03
CA LEU A 35 1.62 -9.90 -3.19
C LEU A 35 0.09 -9.71 -3.28
N ALA A 36 -0.38 -8.47 -3.21
CA ALA A 36 -1.78 -8.11 -3.40
C ALA A 36 -2.28 -8.48 -4.80
N ARG A 37 -1.44 -8.36 -5.82
CA ARG A 37 -1.77 -8.68 -7.21
C ARG A 37 -1.67 -10.18 -7.52
N GLY A 38 -0.85 -10.93 -6.77
CA GLY A 38 -0.85 -12.40 -6.76
C GLY A 38 -2.08 -13.00 -6.08
N LEU A 39 -2.70 -12.26 -5.14
CA LEU A 39 -3.92 -12.66 -4.44
C LEU A 39 -5.21 -12.04 -5.03
N GLY A 40 -5.09 -10.89 -5.71
CA GLY A 40 -6.18 -10.09 -6.28
C GLY A 40 -6.22 -10.07 -7.80
N GLY A 41 -5.40 -10.88 -8.47
CA GLY A 41 -5.32 -10.96 -9.93
C GLY A 41 -6.53 -11.64 -10.57
N SER A 42 -7.69 -10.99 -10.57
CA SER A 42 -8.80 -11.23 -11.51
C SER A 42 -9.86 -10.14 -11.37
N SER A 43 -9.61 -8.96 -11.96
CA SER A 43 -10.69 -8.06 -12.37
C SER A 43 -10.23 -7.14 -13.50
N ALA A 44 -9.80 -7.76 -14.60
CA ALA A 44 -10.10 -7.20 -15.91
C ALA A 44 -11.48 -7.76 -16.34
N LEU A 45 -12.46 -6.88 -16.52
CA LEU A 45 -13.76 -7.07 -17.20
C LEU A 45 -14.94 -7.74 -16.43
N PRO A 46 -16.22 -7.53 -16.86
CA PRO A 46 -17.25 -6.72 -16.17
C PRO A 46 -18.56 -7.52 -15.85
N PRO A 47 -19.73 -6.85 -15.68
CA PRO A 47 -20.56 -6.87 -14.47
C PRO A 47 -21.28 -8.21 -14.21
N ALA A 48 -21.05 -8.83 -13.05
CA ALA A 48 -21.82 -9.98 -12.57
C ALA A 48 -22.41 -9.71 -11.18
N ARG A 49 -23.61 -9.12 -11.21
CA ARG A 49 -24.32 -8.39 -10.14
C ARG A 49 -24.54 -9.04 -8.77
N ASP A 50 -24.21 -10.31 -8.52
CA ASP A 50 -24.54 -10.93 -7.21
C ASP A 50 -23.34 -11.54 -6.46
N ARG A 51 -22.21 -11.82 -7.12
CA ARG A 51 -20.97 -12.22 -6.43
C ARG A 51 -20.02 -11.04 -6.18
N GLU A 52 -20.18 -9.95 -6.91
CA GLU A 52 -19.40 -8.73 -6.76
C GLU A 52 -19.72 -7.99 -5.44
N ARG A 53 -20.94 -8.10 -4.90
CA ARG A 53 -21.35 -7.30 -3.75
C ARG A 53 -20.69 -7.72 -2.44
N GLY A 54 -20.42 -9.01 -2.26
CA GLY A 54 -19.65 -9.51 -1.11
C GLY A 54 -18.16 -9.19 -1.24
N ARG A 55 -17.62 -9.20 -2.47
CA ARG A 55 -16.23 -8.84 -2.74
C ARG A 55 -16.01 -7.33 -2.57
N SER A 56 -16.93 -6.50 -3.04
CA SER A 56 -16.89 -5.04 -2.85
C SER A 56 -17.18 -4.62 -1.42
N ALA A 57 -18.08 -5.29 -0.70
CA ALA A 57 -18.31 -5.01 0.72
C ALA A 57 -17.06 -5.27 1.56
N ARG A 58 -16.30 -6.33 1.27
CA ARG A 58 -15.00 -6.59 1.91
C ARG A 58 -13.94 -5.58 1.49
N GLU A 59 -13.87 -5.23 0.22
CA GLU A 59 -12.90 -4.25 -0.29
C GLU A 59 -13.11 -2.85 0.34
N ILE A 60 -14.37 -2.42 0.50
CA ILE A 60 -14.72 -1.17 1.19
C ILE A 60 -14.38 -1.25 2.69
N LEU A 61 -14.51 -2.44 3.30
CA LEU A 61 -14.14 -2.66 4.70
C LEU A 61 -12.62 -2.58 4.89
N ASP A 62 -11.85 -3.20 3.99
CA ASP A 62 -10.38 -3.17 3.98
C ASP A 62 -9.87 -1.74 3.74
N GLU A 63 -10.49 -0.99 2.82
CA GLU A 63 -10.12 0.41 2.53
C GLU A 63 -10.33 1.32 3.75
N ARG A 64 -11.45 1.16 4.47
CA ARG A 64 -11.74 1.97 5.66
C ARG A 64 -10.84 1.61 6.85
N TYR A 65 -10.46 0.34 6.98
CA TYR A 65 -9.45 -0.07 7.96
C TYR A 65 -8.07 0.52 7.64
N ALA A 66 -7.66 0.49 6.36
CA ALA A 66 -6.41 1.09 5.91
C ALA A 66 -6.37 2.62 6.08
N LYS A 67 -7.53 3.29 5.93
CA LYS A 67 -7.69 4.72 6.23
C LYS A 67 -7.74 5.03 7.74
N GLY A 68 -7.87 4.00 8.60
CA GLY A 68 -8.00 4.16 10.05
C GLY A 68 -9.36 4.70 10.50
N GLU A 69 -10.38 4.64 9.65
CA GLU A 69 -11.75 5.11 9.96
C GLU A 69 -12.53 4.11 10.84
N ILE A 70 -12.05 2.87 10.93
CA ILE A 70 -12.63 1.80 11.73
C ILE A 70 -11.52 1.05 12.46
N ASP A 71 -11.82 0.69 13.71
CA ASP A 71 -10.89 -0.02 14.57
C ASP A 71 -10.83 -1.52 14.23
N ARG A 72 -9.76 -2.19 14.69
CA ARG A 72 -9.47 -3.59 14.42
C ARG A 72 -10.61 -4.52 14.85
N ASP A 73 -11.24 -4.23 15.99
CA ASP A 73 -12.33 -5.06 16.52
C ASP A 73 -13.58 -4.96 15.65
N GLU A 74 -13.91 -3.75 15.17
CA GLU A 74 -15.02 -3.53 14.24
C GLU A 74 -14.76 -4.15 12.87
N TYR A 75 -13.51 -4.10 12.39
CA TYR A 75 -13.08 -4.76 11.16
C TYR A 75 -13.31 -6.27 11.22
N GLN A 76 -12.89 -6.94 12.29
CA GLN A 76 -13.04 -8.40 12.41
C GLN A 76 -14.50 -8.82 12.45
N GLN A 77 -15.32 -8.13 13.23
CA GLN A 77 -16.74 -8.44 13.39
C GLN A 77 -17.50 -8.34 12.05
N ARG A 78 -17.27 -7.25 11.30
CA ARG A 78 -17.88 -7.07 9.97
C ARG A 78 -17.32 -8.03 8.92
N ARG A 79 -16.05 -8.44 9.04
CA ARG A 79 -15.43 -9.41 8.13
C ARG A 79 -16.02 -10.81 8.31
N GLU A 80 -16.30 -11.20 9.55
CA GLU A 80 -16.95 -12.47 9.90
C GLU A 80 -18.40 -12.51 9.41
N ASP A 81 -19.16 -11.42 9.60
CA ASP A 81 -20.53 -11.29 9.10
C ASP A 81 -20.59 -11.43 7.57
N LEU A 82 -19.62 -10.85 6.86
CA LEU A 82 -19.51 -10.98 5.40
C LEU A 82 -18.98 -12.34 4.93
N ALA A 83 -18.49 -13.18 5.83
CA ALA A 83 -18.00 -14.54 5.55
C ALA A 83 -19.04 -15.64 5.78
N ARG A 84 -20.17 -15.28 6.38
CA ARG A 84 -21.31 -16.16 6.58
C ARG A 84 -22.23 -16.19 5.36
#